data_AF-A0A4Q0VK73-F1
#
_entry.id   AF-A0A4Q0VK73-F1
#
_cell.length_a   1.000
_cell.length_b   1.000
_cell.length_c   1.000
_cell.angle_alpha   90.00
_cell.angle_beta   90.00
_cell.angle_gamma   90.00
#
_symmetry.space_group_name_H-M   'P 1'
#
loop_
_entity.id
_entity.type
_entity.pdbx_description
1 polymer ?
#
loop_
_entity_poly.entity_id
_entity_poly.type
_entity_poly.pdbx_seq_one_letter_code
_entity_poly.pdbx_strand_id
1 'polypeptide(L)' 'MTGVYGDIHFILASSLLNVELSRLTGLPSPVIKQLRDRKLPVASLTLAQAERFCAARSVVAIYEERYQQACWESH' A
#
# COMPACT_ATOMS: atom_id res chain seq x y z
N MET A 1 16.96 6.46 -2.54
CA MET A 1 16.44 5.08 -2.53
C MET A 1 15.64 4.88 -1.26
N THR A 2 14.31 4.92 -1.32
CA THR A 2 13.50 4.37 -0.22
C THR A 2 13.61 2.85 -0.34
N GLY A 3 14.22 2.19 0.64
CA GLY A 3 14.31 0.73 0.64
C GLY A 3 12.93 0.08 0.76
N VAL A 4 12.87 -1.26 0.67
CA VAL A 4 11.63 -2.07 0.72
C VAL A 4 10.65 -1.64 1.82
N TYR A 5 11.14 -1.27 3.00
CA TYR A 5 10.32 -0.74 4.09
C TYR A 5 9.60 0.57 3.73
N GLY A 6 10.28 1.50 3.08
CA GLY A 6 9.69 2.76 2.61
C GLY A 6 8.60 2.53 1.57
N ASP A 7 8.76 1.53 0.72
CA ASP A 7 7.77 1.14 -0.28
C ASP A 7 6.50 0.58 0.37
N ILE A 8 6.68 -0.32 1.34
CA ILE A 8 5.55 -0.87 2.11
C ILE A 8 4.82 0.24 2.87
N HIS A 9 5.55 1.15 3.52
CA HIS A 9 4.93 2.26 4.24
C HIS A 9 4.18 3.23 3.31
N PHE A 10 4.73 3.54 2.15
CA PHE A 10 4.05 4.34 1.12
C PHE A 10 2.72 3.68 0.70
N ILE A 11 2.74 2.37 0.41
CA ILE A 11 1.54 1.64 -0.01
C ILE A 11 0.50 1.59 1.10
N LEU A 12 0.91 1.31 2.34
CA LEU A 12 -0.02 1.26 3.46
C LEU A 12 -0.61 2.65 3.76
N ALA A 13 0.12 3.74 3.49
CA ALA A 13 -0.36 5.10 3.67
C ALA A 13 -1.22 5.63 2.51
N SER A 14 -1.42 4.84 1.45
CA SER A 14 -2.19 5.27 0.28
C SER A 14 -3.69 5.42 0.58
N SER A 15 -4.39 6.16 -0.27
CA SER A 15 -5.83 6.43 -0.23
C SER A 15 -6.68 5.24 -0.68
N LEU A 16 -6.07 4.20 -1.28
CA LEU A 16 -6.75 2.97 -1.69
C LEU A 16 -7.45 2.26 -0.52
N LEU A 17 -8.57 1.61 -0.81
CA LEU A 17 -9.27 0.79 0.16
C LEU A 17 -8.47 -0.49 0.48
N ASN A 18 -8.65 -1.03 1.70
CA ASN A 18 -7.98 -2.27 2.12
C ASN A 18 -8.27 -3.44 1.17
N VAL A 19 -9.46 -3.47 0.56
CA VAL A 19 -9.85 -4.50 -0.41
C VAL A 19 -9.11 -4.39 -1.74
N GLU A 20 -8.73 -3.17 -2.15
CA GLU A 20 -7.97 -2.93 -3.38
C GLU A 20 -6.50 -3.29 -3.15
N LEU A 21 -5.93 -2.83 -2.03
CA LEU A 21 -4.59 -3.25 -1.62
C LEU A 21 -4.48 -4.76 -1.44
N SER A 22 -5.53 -5.41 -0.93
CA SER A 22 -5.60 -6.87 -0.82
C SER A 22 -5.50 -7.55 -2.18
N ARG A 23 -6.17 -7.01 -3.21
CA ARG A 23 -6.06 -7.52 -4.59
C ARG A 23 -4.66 -7.30 -5.18
N LEU A 24 -4.07 -6.13 -4.96
CA LEU A 24 -2.75 -5.79 -5.52
C LEU A 24 -1.61 -6.58 -4.86
N THR A 25 -1.66 -6.77 -3.55
CA THR A 25 -0.59 -7.40 -2.77
C THR A 25 -0.83 -8.90 -2.55
N GLY A 26 -2.04 -9.40 -2.81
CA GLY A 26 -2.45 -10.77 -2.51
C GLY A 26 -2.48 -11.10 -1.02
N LEU A 27 -2.40 -10.10 -0.14
CA LEU A 27 -2.58 -10.28 1.30
C LEU A 27 -4.07 -10.12 1.66
N PRO A 28 -4.60 -10.83 2.66
CA PRO A 28 -5.98 -10.64 3.11
C PRO A 28 -6.24 -9.21 3.59
N SER A 29 -7.38 -8.62 3.20
CA SER A 29 -7.81 -7.28 3.66
C SER A 29 -7.74 -7.07 5.19
N PRO A 30 -8.08 -8.06 6.05
CA PRO A 30 -7.89 -7.93 7.50
C PRO A 30 -6.42 -7.74 7.90
N VAL A 31 -5.48 -8.40 7.22
CA VAL A 31 -4.04 -8.25 7.47
C VAL A 31 -3.56 -6.86 7.04
N ILE A 32 -3.99 -6.38 5.86
CA ILE A 32 -3.73 -5.00 5.42
C ILE A 32 -4.24 -3.98 6.44
N LYS A 33 -5.45 -4.18 6.97
CA LYS A 33 -6.01 -3.33 8.02
C LYS A 33 -5.16 -3.35 9.28
N GLN A 34 -4.73 -4.51 9.75
CA GLN A 34 -3.87 -4.62 10.94
C GLN A 34 -2.51 -3.93 10.75
N LEU A 35 -1.92 -4.00 9.56
CA LEU A 35 -0.68 -3.29 9.22
C LEU A 35 -0.90 -1.76 9.24
N ARG A 36 -1.99 -1.27 8.63
CA ARG A 36 -2.37 0.15 8.63
C ARG A 36 -2.64 0.69 10.03
N ASP A 37 -3.40 -0.06 10.82
CA ASP A 37 -3.71 0.24 12.22
C ASP A 37 -2.50 0.11 13.15
N ARG A 38 -1.32 -0.29 12.64
CA ARG A 38 -0.08 -0.57 13.40
C ARG A 38 -0.25 -1.66 14.48
N LYS A 39 -1.27 -2.51 14.34
CA LYS A 39 -1.50 -3.69 15.19
C LYS A 39 -0.64 -4.88 14.79
N LEU A 40 -0.14 -4.88 13.55
CA LEU A 40 0.84 -5.82 13.04
C LEU A 40 2.07 -5.03 12.56
N PRO A 41 3.30 -5.33 13.01
CA PRO A 41 4.48 -4.62 12.55
C PRO A 41 4.84 -5.04 11.13
N VAL A 42 5.26 -4.10 10.29
CA VAL A 42 5.73 -4.41 8.91
C VAL A 42 6.89 -5.41 8.92
N ALA A 43 7.74 -5.38 9.96
CA ALA A 43 8.85 -6.31 10.14
C ALA A 43 8.41 -7.78 10.35
N SER A 44 7.13 -8.06 10.63
CA SER A 44 6.63 -9.45 10.70
C SER A 44 6.23 -10.02 9.33
N LEU A 45 6.29 -9.22 8.26
CA LEU A 45 6.04 -9.72 6.92
C LEU A 45 7.16 -10.64 6.47
N THR A 46 6.81 -11.73 5.79
CA THR A 46 7.81 -12.56 5.12
C THR A 46 8.41 -11.80 3.94
N LEU A 47 9.60 -12.21 3.48
CA LEU A 47 10.23 -11.62 2.30
C LEU A 47 9.29 -11.65 1.07
N ALA A 48 8.64 -12.80 0.83
CA ALA A 48 7.68 -12.94 -0.27
C ALA A 48 6.47 -11.99 -0.13
N GLN A 49 6.01 -11.70 1.09
CA GLN A 49 4.96 -10.71 1.30
C GLN A 49 5.47 -9.28 1.03
N ALA A 50 6.66 -8.94 1.51
CA ALA A 50 7.30 -7.64 1.27
C ALA A 50 7.54 -7.39 -0.23
N GLU A 51 7.94 -8.40 -0.99
CA GLU A 51 8.12 -8.33 -2.44
C GLU A 51 6.80 -8.03 -3.17
N ARG A 52 5.68 -8.60 -2.72
CA ARG A 52 4.36 -8.30 -3.29
C ARG A 52 3.94 -6.84 -3.08
N PHE A 53 4.30 -6.25 -1.94
CA PHE A 53 4.14 -4.80 -1.75
C PHE A 53 5.02 -4.04 -2.75
N CYS A 54 6.31 -4.38 -2.85
CA CYS A 54 7.20 -3.70 -3.80
C CYS A 54 6.67 -3.76 -5.25
N ALA A 55 6.13 -4.91 -5.67
CA ALA A 55 5.50 -5.07 -6.98
C ALA A 55 4.26 -4.19 -7.18
N ALA A 56 3.49 -3.92 -6.12
CA ALA A 56 2.32 -3.04 -6.17
C ALA A 56 2.68 -1.54 -6.18
N ARG A 57 3.92 -1.15 -5.86
CA ARG A 57 4.34 0.26 -5.66
C ARG A 57 3.95 1.17 -6.83
N SER A 58 4.32 0.80 -8.05
CA SER A 58 4.08 1.65 -9.24
C SER A 58 2.59 1.84 -9.52
N VAL A 59 1.78 0.80 -9.32
CA VAL A 59 0.33 0.87 -9.50
C VAL A 59 -0.30 1.81 -8.47
N VAL A 60 0.12 1.70 -7.21
CA VAL A 60 -0.36 2.59 -6.14
C VAL A 60 0.07 4.04 -6.39
N ALA A 61 1.30 4.27 -6.86
CA ALA A 61 1.77 5.62 -7.18
C ALA A 61 0.93 6.28 -8.29
N ILE A 62 0.61 5.55 -9.37
CA ILE A 62 -0.25 6.04 -10.45
C ILE A 62 -1.66 6.36 -9.92
N TYR A 63 -2.20 5.51 -9.04
CA TYR A 63 -3.51 5.76 -8.45
C TYR A 63 -3.51 7.04 -7.60
N GLU A 64 -2.54 7.20 -6.70
CA GLU A 64 -2.46 8.39 -5.84
C GLU A 64 -2.28 9.67 -6.65
N GLU A 65 -1.46 9.65 -7.71
CA GLU A 65 -1.31 10.81 -8.61
C GLU A 65 -2.64 11.19 -9.26
N ARG A 66 -3.39 10.21 -9.80
CA ARG A 66 -4.71 10.45 -10.39
C ARG A 66 -5.73 10.91 -9.38
N TYR A 67 -5.72 10.34 -8.18
CA TYR A 67 -6.60 10.73 -7.09
C TYR A 67 -6.35 12.19 -6.69
N GLN A 68 -5.08 12.58 -6.55
CA GLN A 68 -4.71 13.96 -6.27
C GLN A 68 -5.16 14.91 -7.39
N GLN A 69 -4.92 14.58 -8.66
CA GLN A 69 -5.40 15.38 -9.80
C GLN A 69 -6.92 15.59 -9.76
N ALA A 70 -7.69 14.51 -9.56
CA ALA A 70 -9.15 14.59 -9.48
C ALA A 70 -9.64 15.44 -8.29
N CYS A 71 -8.98 15.34 -7.13
CA CYS A 71 -9.27 16.19 -5.98
C CYS A 71 -8.97 17.67 -6.29
N TRP A 72 -7.86 17.98 -6.96
CA TRP A 72 -7.50 19.36 -7.31
C TRP A 72 -8.43 19.98 -8.36
N GLU A 73 -8.87 19.22 -9.36
CA GLU A 73 -9.78 19.70 -10.41
C GLU A 73 -11.23 19.89 -9.93
N SER A 74 -11.60 19.30 -8.80
CA SER A 74 -12.94 19.41 -8.20
C SER A 74 -13.09 20.60 -7.26
N HIS A 75 -12.05 21.43 -7.11
CA HIS A 75 -11.97 22.63 -6.27
C HIS A 75 -11.85 23.90 -7.12
#